data_AF-A0A6M3KS70-F1
#
_entry.id   AF-A0A6M3KS70-F1
#
_cell.length_a   1.000
_cell.length_b   1.000
_cell.length_c   1.000
_cell.angle_alpha   90.00
_cell.angle_beta   90.00
_cell.angle_gamma   90.00
#
_symmetry.space_group_name_H-M   'P 1'
#
loop_
_entity.id
_entity.type
_entity.pdbx_description
1 polymer ?
#
loop_
_entity_poly.entity_id
_entity_poly.type
_entity_poly.pdbx_seq_one_letter_code
_entity_poly.pdbx_strand_id
1 'polypeptide(L)'
;MDFAVLGTLAIVAWLLYKIMDAAIKPAWLKAGLDPFWLVYVAVVLGAPLGWATGANAFPIFTAWPVVGRILSASIVGFGPSFIYDLMDNEPATPTPLRQ
;
A
#
# COMPACT_ATOMS: atom_id res chain seq x y z
N MET A 1 0.66 -5.37 -21.53
CA MET A 1 0.00 -4.81 -20.34
C MET A 1 -0.92 -3.70 -20.81
N ASP A 2 -2.15 -3.67 -20.34
CA ASP A 2 -3.12 -2.63 -20.69
C ASP A 2 -2.93 -1.42 -19.78
N PHE A 3 -2.72 -0.24 -20.37
CA PHE A 3 -2.56 1.02 -19.63
C PHE A 3 -3.82 1.43 -18.87
N ALA A 4 -5.01 1.07 -19.35
CA ALA A 4 -6.25 1.34 -18.65
C ALA A 4 -6.31 0.58 -17.31
N VAL A 5 -5.93 -0.69 -17.31
CA VAL A 5 -5.86 -1.56 -16.11
C VAL A 5 -4.86 -1.00 -15.09
N LEU A 6 -3.68 -0.61 -15.54
CA LEU A 6 -2.67 0.00 -14.65
C LEU A 6 -3.17 1.33 -14.08
N GLY A 7 -3.84 2.15 -14.89
CA GLY A 7 -4.46 3.39 -14.44
C GLY A 7 -5.52 3.17 -13.36
N THR A 8 -6.40 2.18 -13.53
CA THR A 8 -7.40 1.82 -12.51
C THR A 8 -6.74 1.39 -11.20
N LEU A 9 -5.75 0.50 -11.26
CA LEU A 9 -5.04 0.04 -10.05
C LEU A 9 -4.30 1.18 -9.35
N ALA A 10 -3.70 2.10 -10.11
CA ALA A 10 -3.03 3.28 -9.55
C ALA A 10 -4.02 4.22 -8.83
N ILE A 11 -5.22 4.45 -9.39
CA ILE A 11 -6.26 5.27 -8.76
C ILE A 11 -6.73 4.61 -7.45
N VAL A 12 -6.94 3.30 -7.46
CA VAL A 12 -7.38 2.56 -6.26
C VAL A 12 -6.30 2.54 -5.18
N ALA A 13 -5.04 2.33 -5.57
CA ALA A 13 -3.90 2.42 -4.65
C ALA A 13 -3.76 3.83 -4.05
N TRP A 14 -3.95 4.87 -4.86
CA TRP A 14 -3.93 6.26 -4.40
C TRP A 14 -5.08 6.56 -3.43
N LEU A 15 -6.28 6.04 -3.68
CA LEU A 15 -7.42 6.16 -2.77
C LEU A 15 -7.14 5.48 -1.43
N LEU A 16 -6.59 4.26 -1.44
CA LEU A 16 -6.18 3.55 -0.24
C LEU A 16 -5.17 4.37 0.56
N TYR A 17 -4.15 4.93 -0.11
CA TYR A 17 -3.17 5.80 0.52
C TYR A 17 -3.82 7.00 1.22
N LYS A 18 -4.76 7.69 0.56
CA LYS A 18 -5.48 8.82 1.16
C LYS A 18 -6.29 8.44 2.39
N ILE A 19 -6.94 7.28 2.39
CA ILE A 19 -7.70 6.77 3.54
C ILE A 19 -6.75 6.44 4.70
N MET A 20 -5.65 5.75 4.39
CA MET A 20 -4.64 5.39 5.39
C MET A 20 -4.04 6.63 6.05
N ASP A 21 -3.66 7.63 5.25
CA ASP A 21 -2.98 8.83 5.73
C ASP A 21 -3.91 9.80 6.48
N ALA A 22 -5.13 10.01 5.96
CA ALA A 22 -6.04 11.00 6.55
C ALA A 22 -6.84 10.47 7.75
N ALA A 23 -7.13 9.17 7.82
CA ALA A 23 -8.01 8.61 8.84
C ALA A 23 -7.30 7.59 9.74
N ILE A 24 -6.63 6.60 9.15
CA ILE A 24 -6.08 5.47 9.92
C ILE A 24 -4.85 5.90 10.71
N LYS A 25 -3.83 6.49 10.07
CA LYS A 25 -2.58 6.95 10.72
C LYS A 25 -2.84 7.88 11.91
N PRO A 26 -3.65 8.96 11.82
CA PRO A 26 -3.88 9.84 12.97
C PRO A 26 -4.66 9.16 14.10
N ALA A 27 -5.57 8.23 13.79
CA ALA A 27 -6.26 7.45 14.81
C ALA A 27 -5.31 6.46 15.52
N TRP A 28 -4.41 5.83 14.75
CA TRP A 28 -3.43 4.85 15.25
C TRP A 28 -2.40 5.50 16.17
N LEU A 29 -1.86 6.64 15.76
CA LEU A 29 -0.90 7.42 16.54
C LEU A 29 -1.54 7.94 17.83
N LYS A 30 -2.81 8.39 17.80
CA LYS A 30 -3.55 8.78 19.01
C LYS A 30 -3.79 7.62 19.97
N ALA A 31 -3.92 6.40 19.46
CA ALA A 31 -4.09 5.21 20.27
C ALA A 31 -2.76 4.66 20.85
N GLY A 32 -1.61 5.22 20.47
CA GLY A 32 -0.30 4.76 20.93
C GLY A 32 0.05 3.34 20.48
N LEU A 33 -0.59 2.86 19.39
CA LEU A 33 -0.37 1.53 18.85
C LEU A 33 0.89 1.51 17.97
N ASP A 34 1.56 0.36 17.93
CA ASP A 34 2.76 0.18 17.12
C ASP A 34 2.42 0.35 15.62
N PRO A 35 3.11 1.28 14.91
CA PRO A 35 2.93 1.50 13.48
C PRO A 35 3.15 0.26 12.62
N PHE A 36 3.90 -0.74 13.09
CA PHE A 36 4.10 -2.01 12.39
C PHE A 36 2.76 -2.68 12.00
N TRP A 37 1.72 -2.52 12.81
CA TRP A 37 0.42 -3.13 12.54
C TRP A 37 -0.38 -2.44 11.43
N LEU A 38 -0.05 -1.19 11.06
CA LEU A 38 -0.70 -0.46 9.97
C LEU A 38 -0.55 -1.18 8.62
N VAL A 39 0.50 -1.98 8.47
CA VAL A 39 0.75 -2.84 7.31
C VAL A 39 -0.39 -3.84 7.13
N TYR A 40 -0.76 -4.54 8.19
CA TYR A 40 -1.84 -5.52 8.12
C TYR A 40 -3.18 -4.83 7.84
N VAL A 41 -3.39 -3.64 8.39
CA VAL A 41 -4.58 -2.83 8.09
C VAL A 41 -4.61 -2.42 6.62
N ALA A 42 -3.49 -1.95 6.06
CA ALA A 42 -3.37 -1.59 4.65
C ALA A 42 -3.63 -2.79 3.72
N VAL A 43 -3.10 -3.98 4.06
CA VAL A 43 -3.33 -5.22 3.31
C VAL A 43 -4.80 -5.64 3.40
N VAL A 44 -5.40 -5.62 4.59
CA VAL A 44 -6.80 -6.02 4.81
C VAL A 44 -7.77 -5.06 4.12
N LEU A 45 -7.46 -3.77 4.01
CA LEU A 45 -8.29 -2.81 3.29
C LEU A 45 -8.02 -2.79 1.78
N GLY A 46 -6.75 -2.90 1.39
CA GLY A 46 -6.33 -2.77 0.01
C GLY A 46 -6.52 -4.03 -0.84
N ALA A 47 -6.38 -5.22 -0.27
CA ALA A 47 -6.61 -6.46 -1.02
C ALA A 47 -8.08 -6.62 -1.48
N PRO A 48 -9.12 -6.36 -0.64
CA PRO A 48 -10.50 -6.37 -1.10
C PRO A 48 -10.81 -5.26 -2.12
N LEU A 49 -10.26 -4.05 -1.92
CA LEU A 49 -10.44 -2.94 -2.86
C LEU A 49 -9.81 -3.25 -4.21
N GLY A 50 -8.59 -3.79 -4.23
CA GLY A 50 -7.91 -4.24 -5.45
C GLY A 50 -8.64 -5.39 -6.12
N TRP A 51 -9.15 -6.36 -5.35
CA TRP A 51 -9.93 -7.48 -5.87
C TRP A 51 -11.25 -7.03 -6.51
N ALA A 52 -11.95 -6.06 -5.91
CA ALA A 52 -13.22 -5.53 -6.41
C ALA A 52 -13.09 -4.90 -7.81
N THR A 53 -11.89 -4.44 -8.20
CA THR A 53 -11.65 -3.93 -9.55
C THR A 53 -11.75 -5.01 -10.63
N GLY A 54 -11.60 -6.29 -10.26
CA GLY A 54 -11.53 -7.39 -11.22
C GLY A 54 -10.36 -7.28 -12.22
N ALA A 55 -9.41 -6.38 -11.98
CA ALA A 55 -8.37 -6.07 -12.92
C ALA A 55 -7.23 -7.10 -12.86
N ASN A 56 -6.68 -7.45 -14.02
CA ASN A 56 -5.53 -8.35 -14.12
C ASN A 56 -4.37 -7.61 -14.81
N ALA A 57 -3.44 -7.09 -14.02
CA ALA A 57 -2.23 -6.45 -14.53
C ALA A 57 -1.21 -7.46 -15.10
N PHE A 58 -1.38 -8.75 -14.82
CA PHE A 58 -0.46 -9.81 -15.23
C PHE A 58 -1.12 -10.74 -16.27
N PRO A 59 -1.13 -10.32 -17.56
CA PRO A 59 -1.65 -11.16 -18.64
C PRO A 59 -0.78 -12.39 -18.90
N ILE A 60 0.42 -12.49 -18.31
CA ILE A 60 1.29 -13.67 -18.36
C ILE A 60 0.62 -14.93 -17.76
N PHE A 61 -0.31 -14.76 -16.81
CA PHE A 61 -1.06 -15.87 -16.21
C PHE A 61 -2.36 -16.15 -16.97
N THR A 62 -2.31 -16.33 -18.30
CA THR A 62 -3.51 -16.58 -19.12
C THR A 62 -4.27 -17.84 -18.74
N ALA A 63 -3.56 -18.90 -18.35
CA ALA A 63 -4.16 -20.16 -17.90
C ALA A 63 -4.76 -20.08 -16.49
N TRP A 64 -4.35 -19.09 -15.69
CA TRP A 64 -4.79 -18.89 -14.30
C TRP A 64 -5.06 -17.40 -14.04
N PRO A 65 -6.09 -16.81 -14.67
CA PRO A 65 -6.37 -15.36 -14.58
C PRO A 65 -6.67 -14.90 -13.15
N VAL A 66 -7.08 -15.83 -12.28
CA VAL A 66 -7.26 -15.61 -10.84
C VAL A 66 -5.94 -15.25 -10.16
N VAL A 67 -4.83 -15.90 -10.51
CA VAL A 67 -3.51 -15.62 -9.92
C VAL A 67 -3.04 -14.22 -10.27
N GLY A 68 -3.22 -13.81 -11.52
CA GLY A 68 -2.90 -12.45 -11.97
C GLY A 68 -3.76 -11.38 -11.28
N ARG A 69 -5.03 -11.67 -10.99
CA ARG A 69 -5.92 -10.82 -10.18
C ARG A 69 -5.47 -10.72 -8.72
N ILE A 70 -5.12 -11.84 -8.09
CA ILE A 70 -4.60 -11.85 -6.71
C ILE A 70 -3.33 -10.99 -6.63
N LEU A 71 -2.37 -11.19 -7.55
CA LEU A 71 -1.14 -10.38 -7.60
C LEU A 71 -1.43 -8.89 -7.80
N SER A 72 -2.39 -8.56 -8.66
CA SER A 72 -2.81 -7.16 -8.89
C SER A 72 -3.41 -6.54 -7.63
N ALA A 73 -4.25 -7.29 -6.91
CA ALA A 73 -4.84 -6.86 -5.65
C ALA A 73 -3.79 -6.70 -4.54
N SER A 74 -2.80 -7.59 -4.49
CA SER A 74 -1.69 -7.50 -3.54
C SER A 74 -0.82 -6.26 -3.77
N ILE A 75 -0.56 -5.87 -5.03
CA ILE A 75 0.19 -4.64 -5.34
C ILE A 75 -0.55 -3.39 -4.84
N VAL A 76 -1.88 -3.37 -4.99
CA VAL A 76 -2.72 -2.28 -4.45
C VAL A 76 -2.67 -2.26 -2.91
N GLY A 77 -2.70 -3.42 -2.27
CA GLY A 77 -2.68 -3.54 -0.80
C GLY A 77 -1.33 -3.22 -0.16
N PHE A 78 -0.22 -3.61 -0.78
CA PHE A 78 1.10 -3.25 -0.28
C PHE A 78 1.43 -1.79 -0.57
N GLY A 79 1.10 -1.28 -1.76
CA GLY A 79 1.26 0.13 -2.11
C GLY A 79 2.71 0.67 -2.02
N PRO A 80 2.98 1.85 -2.61
CA PRO A 80 4.29 2.48 -2.50
C PRO A 80 4.59 3.02 -1.09
N SER A 81 3.54 3.33 -0.32
CA SER A 81 3.64 3.87 1.04
C SER A 81 4.33 2.93 2.02
N PHE A 82 4.25 1.61 1.79
CA PHE A 82 4.99 0.60 2.58
C PHE A 82 6.50 0.72 2.39
N ILE A 83 6.96 1.06 1.18
CA ILE A 83 8.39 1.25 0.89
C ILE A 83 8.90 2.56 1.53
N TYR A 84 8.09 3.62 1.48
CA TYR A 84 8.45 4.92 2.06
C TYR A 84 8.42 4.92 3.61
N ASP A 85 7.41 4.31 4.25
CA ASP A 85 7.33 4.23 5.73
C ASP A 85 8.46 3.38 6.35
N LEU A 86 9.00 2.39 5.62
CA LEU A 86 10.16 1.62 6.08
C LEU A 86 11.46 2.41 5.96
N MET A 87 11.58 3.26 4.94
CA MET A 87 12.78 4.08 4.69
C MET A 87 12.87 5.31 5.60
N ASP A 88 11.75 5.88 6.04
CA ASP A 88 11.73 7.08 6.90
C ASP A 88 12.15 6.84 8.37
N ASN A 89 12.49 5.59 8.74
CA ASN A 89 13.09 5.29 10.05
C ASN A 89 14.59 5.59 10.14
N GLU A 90 15.11 6.49 9.30
CA GLU A 90 16.51 6.90 9.40
C GLU A 90 16.69 7.71 10.70
N PRO A 91 17.46 7.22 11.69
CA PRO A 91 17.60 7.89 12.97
C PRO A 91 18.25 9.26 12.74
N ALA A 92 17.65 10.31 13.30
CA ALA A 92 18.15 11.67 13.21
C ALA A 92 19.66 11.71 13.52
N THR A 93 20.45 12.20 12.56
CA THR A 93 21.91 12.33 12.71
C THR A 93 22.21 13.15 13.96
N PRO A 94 22.96 12.61 14.95
CA PRO A 94 23.27 13.36 16.16
C PRO A 94 23.98 14.65 15.80
N THR A 95 23.41 15.78 16.23
CA THR A 95 24.01 17.10 16.03
C THR A 95 25.37 17.13 16.73
N PRO A 96 26.49 17.39 16.04
CA PRO A 96 27.78 17.47 16.70
C PRO A 96 27.75 18.66 17.66
N LEU A 97 27.94 18.38 18.95
CA LEU A 97 28.13 19.40 19.96
C LEU A 97 29.36 20.22 19.54
N ARG A 98 29.16 21.46 19.08
CA ARG A 98 30.25 22.43 18.96
C ARG A 98 30.81 22.63 20.36
N GLN A 99 32.02 22.09 20.59
CA GLN A 99 32.90 22.50 21.69
C GLN A 99 33.44 23.90 21.41
#